data_AF-A0A1J3FGV8-F1
#
_entry.id   AF-A0A1J3FGV8-F1
#
_cell.length_a   1.000
_cell.length_b   1.000
_cell.length_c   1.000
_cell.angle_alpha   90.00
_cell.angle_beta   90.00
_cell.angle_gamma   90.00
#
_symmetry.space_group_name_H-M   'P 1'
#
loop_
_entity.id
_entity.type
_entity.pdbx_description
1 polymer ?
#
loop_
_entity_poly.entity_id
_entity_poly.type
_entity_poly.pdbx_seq_one_letter_code
_entity_poly.pdbx_strand_id
1 'polypeptide(L)'
;TGTWELLSVSTPKTPLKIKQSVVMDKKHVYAVDEEGQVFVFSASECMFEADGGTESKPETKNDWVLADDTFFCRGIGGKVLWRMPDDFERWEEVKGFEELQQQHSGFEILKLCIYSTETMVIFWEARPQGILELWYAEFSLTKRKEGEVWEVKGNIEWSGPVLSDSSYTGLNLLCAGSLYL
;
A
#
# COMPACT_ATOMS: atom_id res chain seq x y z
N THR A 1 -8.18 -25.65 7.46
CA THR A 1 -8.34 -26.53 6.28
C THR A 1 -7.90 -25.72 5.08
N GLY A 2 -7.09 -26.25 4.17
CA GLY A 2 -6.64 -25.51 2.96
C GLY A 2 -7.75 -25.37 1.92
N THR A 3 -8.95 -25.01 2.36
CA THR A 3 -10.21 -25.04 1.59
C THR A 3 -10.85 -23.67 1.63
N TRP A 4 -11.52 -23.30 0.54
CA TRP A 4 -12.30 -22.08 0.46
C TRP A 4 -13.75 -22.35 0.85
N GLU A 5 -14.32 -21.46 1.66
CA GLU A 5 -15.72 -21.50 2.08
C GLU A 5 -16.39 -20.18 1.74
N LEU A 6 -17.65 -20.24 1.32
CA LEU A 6 -18.46 -19.05 1.07
C LEU A 6 -19.16 -18.64 2.36
N LEU A 7 -18.96 -17.39 2.77
CA LEU A 7 -19.64 -16.79 3.91
C LEU A 7 -20.83 -15.97 3.42
N SER A 8 -22.04 -16.33 3.88
CA SER A 8 -23.26 -15.55 3.62
C SER A 8 -23.45 -14.52 4.72
N VAL A 9 -23.12 -13.27 4.42
CA VAL A 9 -23.17 -12.15 5.38
C VAL A 9 -23.89 -10.95 4.78
N SER A 10 -24.63 -10.21 5.61
CA SER A 10 -25.35 -9.02 5.20
C SER A 10 -24.47 -7.78 5.37
N THR A 11 -24.43 -6.92 4.35
CA THR A 11 -23.78 -5.61 4.45
C THR A 11 -24.77 -4.54 4.94
N PRO A 12 -24.32 -3.52 5.68
CA PRO A 12 -25.19 -2.42 6.14
C PRO A 12 -25.69 -1.55 4.97
N LYS A 13 -24.92 -1.47 3.88
CA LYS A 13 -25.21 -0.76 2.64
C LYS A 13 -24.88 -1.68 1.47
N THR A 14 -25.54 -1.49 0.31
CA THR A 14 -25.21 -2.25 -0.90
C THR A 14 -23.85 -1.81 -1.43
N PRO A 15 -22.82 -2.68 -1.45
CA PRO A 15 -21.51 -2.31 -1.96
C PRO A 15 -21.56 -2.18 -3.48
N LEU A 16 -20.82 -1.20 -4.00
CA LEU A 16 -20.46 -1.18 -5.42
C LEU A 16 -19.24 -2.08 -5.66
N LYS A 17 -18.49 -1.84 -6.74
CA LYS A 17 -17.27 -2.58 -7.03
C LYS A 17 -16.20 -2.25 -5.97
N ILE A 18 -15.82 -3.25 -5.17
CA ILE A 18 -14.67 -3.14 -4.25
C ILE A 18 -13.40 -2.82 -5.04
N LYS A 19 -12.71 -1.74 -4.63
CA LYS A 19 -11.46 -1.28 -5.23
C LYS A 19 -10.24 -1.74 -4.43
N GLN A 20 -10.33 -1.65 -3.11
CA GLN A 20 -9.24 -1.93 -2.20
C GLN A 20 -9.75 -2.73 -1.01
N SER A 21 -8.90 -3.60 -0.47
CA SER A 21 -9.17 -4.31 0.78
C SER A 21 -7.86 -4.61 1.50
N VAL A 22 -7.84 -4.43 2.82
CA VAL A 22 -6.72 -4.78 3.68
C VAL A 22 -7.21 -5.57 4.89
N VAL A 23 -6.38 -6.50 5.35
CA VAL A 23 -6.59 -7.15 6.65
C VAL A 23 -5.98 -6.24 7.71
N MET A 24 -6.78 -5.79 8.68
CA MET A 24 -6.30 -4.87 9.73
C MET A 24 -5.67 -5.61 10.90
N ASP A 25 -6.34 -6.65 11.36
CA ASP A 25 -5.85 -7.56 12.38
C ASP A 25 -6.25 -9.00 12.00
N LYS A 26 -5.99 -10.00 12.85
CA LYS A 26 -6.37 -11.39 12.57
C LYS A 26 -7.89 -11.63 12.46
N LYS A 27 -8.72 -10.61 12.63
CA LYS A 27 -10.18 -10.68 12.72
C LYS A 27 -10.91 -9.67 11.84
N HIS A 28 -10.30 -8.56 11.44
CA HIS A 28 -10.99 -7.49 10.71
C HIS A 28 -10.46 -7.34 9.28
N VAL A 29 -11.38 -7.24 8.33
CA VAL A 29 -11.09 -6.90 6.93
C VAL A 29 -11.71 -5.55 6.64
N TYR A 30 -10.88 -4.60 6.23
CA TYR A 30 -11.29 -3.27 5.78
C TYR A 30 -11.38 -3.28 4.26
N ALA A 31 -12.51 -2.86 3.70
CA ALA A 31 -12.72 -2.79 2.26
C ALA A 31 -13.32 -1.44 1.86
N VAL A 32 -12.97 -0.97 0.66
CA VAL A 32 -13.44 0.30 0.10
C VAL A 32 -13.94 0.06 -1.31
N ASP A 33 -15.15 0.55 -1.59
CA ASP A 33 -15.72 0.51 -2.94
C ASP A 33 -15.30 1.69 -3.82
N GLU A 34 -15.82 1.72 -5.04
CA GLU A 34 -15.46 2.74 -6.02
C GLU A 34 -15.99 4.15 -5.73
N GLU A 35 -16.99 4.29 -4.85
CA GLU A 35 -17.47 5.58 -4.35
C GLU A 35 -16.79 5.99 -3.04
N GLY A 36 -15.92 5.13 -2.50
CA GLY A 36 -15.23 5.36 -1.25
C GLY A 36 -16.00 4.89 -0.03
N GLN A 37 -17.12 4.17 -0.19
CA GLN A 37 -17.82 3.60 0.95
C GLN A 37 -16.94 2.54 1.60
N VAL A 38 -16.80 2.66 2.92
CA VAL A 38 -15.99 1.76 3.72
C VAL A 38 -16.85 0.67 4.31
N PHE A 39 -16.32 -0.55 4.29
CA PHE A 39 -16.91 -1.73 4.88
C PHE A 39 -15.87 -2.40 5.77
N VAL A 40 -16.17 -2.48 7.07
CA VAL A 40 -15.34 -3.22 8.02
C VAL A 40 -16.03 -4.52 8.36
N PHE A 41 -15.41 -5.65 8.05
CA PHE A 41 -15.92 -6.99 8.32
C PHE A 41 -15.20 -7.61 9.51
N SER A 42 -15.95 -8.02 10.53
CA SER A 42 -15.45 -8.79 11.66
C SER A 42 -15.62 -10.28 11.39
N ALA A 43 -14.52 -11.00 11.20
CA ALA A 43 -14.47 -12.45 11.02
C ALA A 43 -14.84 -13.20 12.30
N SER A 44 -14.67 -12.60 13.49
CA SER A 44 -15.10 -13.21 14.75
C SER A 44 -16.60 -13.16 14.96
N GLU A 45 -17.25 -12.07 14.53
CA GLU A 45 -18.70 -11.90 14.65
C GLU A 45 -19.42 -12.34 13.37
N CYS A 46 -18.68 -12.59 12.30
CA CYS A 46 -19.16 -12.92 10.96
C CYS A 46 -20.17 -11.88 10.44
N MET A 47 -19.86 -10.61 10.64
CA MET A 47 -20.74 -9.51 10.24
C MET A 47 -19.95 -8.24 9.90
N PHE A 48 -20.59 -7.36 9.13
CA PHE A 48 -20.09 -6.02 8.87
C PHE A 48 -20.47 -5.06 9.99
N GLU A 49 -19.56 -4.15 10.32
CA GLU A 49 -19.82 -3.04 11.23
C GLU A 49 -20.82 -2.07 10.62
N ALA A 50 -21.60 -1.41 11.48
CA ALA A 50 -22.74 -0.59 11.05
C ALA A 50 -22.33 0.74 10.37
N ASP A 51 -21.16 1.28 10.71
CA ASP A 51 -20.67 2.56 10.19
C ASP A 51 -19.18 2.44 9.83
N GLY A 52 -18.87 2.52 8.54
CA GLY A 52 -17.49 2.50 8.04
C GLY A 52 -16.94 3.89 7.69
N GLY A 53 -17.76 4.94 7.66
CA GLY A 53 -17.37 6.21 7.07
C GLY A 53 -17.21 6.17 5.54
N THR A 54 -16.52 7.17 4.98
CA THR A 54 -16.30 7.34 3.54
C THR A 54 -14.87 7.83 3.27
N GLU A 55 -14.16 7.14 2.39
CA GLU A 55 -12.82 7.49 1.93
C GLU A 55 -12.84 8.55 0.85
N SER A 56 -11.95 9.54 0.97
CA SER A 56 -11.80 10.55 -0.07
C SER A 56 -10.98 10.01 -1.26
N LYS A 57 -11.42 10.25 -2.49
CA LYS A 57 -10.69 9.95 -3.74
C LYS A 57 -10.03 8.54 -3.77
N PRO A 58 -10.79 7.45 -3.57
CA PRO A 58 -10.25 6.10 -3.54
C PRO A 58 -9.58 5.70 -4.87
N GLU A 59 -9.97 6.30 -5.99
CA GLU A 59 -9.46 6.01 -7.33
C GLU A 59 -7.98 6.35 -7.51
N THR A 60 -7.44 7.27 -6.70
CA THR A 60 -6.03 7.67 -6.79
C THR A 60 -5.13 6.93 -5.79
N LYS A 61 -5.69 5.98 -5.03
CA LYS A 61 -5.01 5.31 -3.90
C LYS A 61 -5.03 3.82 -4.12
N ASN A 62 -3.89 3.25 -4.45
CA ASN A 62 -3.80 1.84 -4.81
C ASN A 62 -2.78 1.10 -3.94
N ASP A 63 -2.83 -0.23 -3.96
CA ASP A 63 -1.95 -1.11 -3.20
C ASP A 63 -1.98 -0.78 -1.70
N TRP A 64 -3.19 -0.75 -1.15
CA TRP A 64 -3.37 -0.48 0.26
C TRP A 64 -2.70 -1.58 1.09
N VAL A 65 -1.89 -1.16 2.04
CA VAL A 65 -1.22 -2.05 2.98
C VAL A 65 -1.33 -1.46 4.38
N LEU A 66 -1.37 -2.32 5.40
CA LEU A 66 -1.34 -1.91 6.79
C LEU A 66 -0.02 -2.38 7.42
N ALA A 67 0.77 -1.44 7.94
CA ALA A 67 2.01 -1.72 8.65
C ALA A 67 2.07 -0.82 9.89
N ASP A 68 2.44 -1.38 11.05
CA ASP A 68 2.53 -0.65 12.32
C ASP A 68 1.29 0.22 12.60
N ASP A 69 0.11 -0.41 12.54
CA ASP A 69 -1.21 0.21 12.71
C ASP A 69 -1.45 1.46 11.86
N THR A 70 -0.78 1.55 10.71
CA THR A 70 -0.82 2.70 9.80
C THR A 70 -1.11 2.22 8.38
N PHE A 71 -2.08 2.85 7.74
CA PHE A 71 -2.39 2.57 6.34
C PHE A 71 -1.38 3.26 5.44
N PHE A 72 -0.95 2.55 4.41
CA PHE A 72 -0.14 3.09 3.34
C PHE A 72 -0.76 2.74 1.99
N CYS A 73 -0.53 3.59 1.00
CA CYS A 73 -0.87 3.30 -0.38
C CYS A 73 0.08 4.04 -1.33
N ARG A 74 0.11 3.64 -2.59
CA ARG A 74 0.71 4.48 -3.64
C ARG A 74 -0.27 5.58 -4.05
N GLY A 75 0.24 6.80 -4.13
CA GLY A 75 -0.40 7.97 -4.70
C GLY A 75 0.19 8.34 -6.06
N ILE A 76 -0.39 9.37 -6.67
CA ILE A 76 0.06 9.91 -7.97
C ILE A 76 1.40 10.64 -7.82
N GLY A 77 2.24 10.59 -8.85
CA GLY A 77 3.49 11.32 -8.93
C GLY A 77 4.62 10.66 -8.15
N GLY A 78 4.63 9.33 -8.09
CA GLY A 78 5.68 8.59 -7.41
C GLY A 78 5.67 8.78 -5.88
N LYS A 79 4.48 8.97 -5.29
CA LYS A 79 4.31 9.23 -3.86
C LYS A 79 3.85 7.99 -3.12
N VAL A 80 4.39 7.80 -1.92
CA VAL A 80 3.79 6.92 -0.91
C VAL A 80 2.97 7.79 0.03
N LEU A 81 1.72 7.41 0.24
CA LEU A 81 0.82 8.11 1.15
C LEU A 81 0.57 7.27 2.40
N TRP A 82 0.28 7.92 3.51
CA TRP A 82 -0.08 7.28 4.76
C TRP A 82 -1.26 7.97 5.45
N ARG A 83 -1.95 7.24 6.34
CA ARG A 83 -2.94 7.78 7.28
C ARG A 83 -3.14 6.82 8.46
N MET A 84 -3.75 7.32 9.53
CA MET A 84 -4.25 6.46 10.61
C MET A 84 -5.57 5.79 10.22
N PRO A 85 -5.90 4.60 10.74
CA PRO A 85 -7.16 3.91 10.46
C PRO A 85 -8.43 4.72 10.69
N ASP A 86 -8.43 5.57 11.72
CA ASP A 86 -9.55 6.41 12.17
C ASP A 86 -9.62 7.79 11.49
N ASP A 87 -8.61 8.16 10.69
CA ASP A 87 -8.59 9.40 9.91
C ASP A 87 -9.07 9.15 8.47
N PHE A 88 -10.34 9.40 8.20
CA PHE A 88 -10.93 9.22 6.86
C PHE A 88 -10.78 10.46 5.96
N GLU A 89 -10.36 11.60 6.52
CA GLU A 89 -10.42 12.87 5.83
C GLU A 89 -9.22 13.06 4.91
N ARG A 90 -8.02 12.69 5.39
CA ARG A 90 -6.79 13.06 4.69
C ARG A 90 -5.72 11.97 4.70
N TRP A 91 -5.22 11.72 3.50
CA TRP A 91 -3.97 11.02 3.28
C TRP A 91 -2.81 12.02 3.21
N GLU A 92 -1.72 11.71 3.88
CA GLU A 92 -0.51 12.52 3.91
C GLU A 92 0.62 11.83 3.14
N GLU A 93 1.58 12.61 2.65
CA GLU A 93 2.74 12.08 1.93
C GLU A 93 3.82 11.63 2.91
N VAL A 94 4.31 10.41 2.73
CA VAL A 94 5.50 9.91 3.43
C VAL A 94 6.73 10.69 2.94
N LYS A 95 7.46 11.30 3.87
CA LYS A 95 8.68 12.07 3.57
C LYS A 95 9.88 11.17 3.33
N GLY A 96 10.97 11.70 2.76
CA GLY A 96 12.24 10.97 2.62
C GLY A 96 12.45 10.28 1.26
N PHE A 97 11.55 10.50 0.30
CA PHE A 97 11.68 9.99 -1.08
C PHE A 97 12.11 11.07 -2.09
N GLU A 98 12.50 12.26 -1.61
CA GLU A 98 12.76 13.43 -2.46
C GLU A 98 13.94 13.19 -3.42
N GLU A 99 14.99 12.49 -2.97
CA GLU A 99 16.14 12.13 -3.81
C GLU A 99 15.73 11.18 -4.94
N LEU A 100 14.89 10.19 -4.64
CA LEU A 100 14.38 9.23 -5.63
C LEU A 100 13.52 9.93 -6.69
N GLN A 101 12.65 10.84 -6.25
CA GLN A 101 11.81 11.66 -7.12
C GLN A 101 12.63 12.61 -8.00
N GLN A 102 13.76 13.12 -7.51
CA GLN A 102 14.69 13.93 -8.30
C GLN A 102 15.45 13.09 -9.33
N GLN A 103 15.93 11.90 -8.94
CA GLN A 103 16.67 11.00 -9.82
C GLN A 103 15.81 10.53 -11.00
N HIS A 104 14.53 10.26 -10.77
CA HIS A 104 13.60 9.75 -11.78
C HIS A 104 12.38 10.67 -11.94
N SER A 105 12.61 11.93 -12.34
CA SER A 105 11.52 12.90 -12.48
C SER A 105 10.33 12.36 -13.28
N GLY A 106 9.13 12.42 -12.68
CA GLY A 106 7.89 11.96 -13.29
C GLY A 106 7.67 10.44 -13.26
N PHE A 107 8.42 9.68 -12.46
CA PHE A 107 8.13 8.26 -12.28
C PHE A 107 6.83 8.03 -11.53
N GLU A 108 6.16 6.93 -11.84
CA GLU A 108 4.98 6.46 -11.13
C GLU A 108 5.30 5.14 -10.42
N ILE A 109 4.88 5.02 -9.17
CA ILE A 109 4.99 3.76 -8.44
C ILE A 109 3.98 2.78 -9.04
N LEU A 110 4.47 1.63 -9.50
CA LEU A 110 3.66 0.55 -10.05
C LEU A 110 3.08 -0.34 -8.97
N LYS A 111 3.87 -0.60 -7.93
CA LYS A 111 3.51 -1.50 -6.83
C LYS A 111 4.13 -1.04 -5.52
N LEU A 112 3.34 -1.05 -4.46
CA LEU A 112 3.77 -0.97 -3.06
C LEU A 112 3.47 -2.30 -2.37
N CYS A 113 4.44 -2.85 -1.61
CA CYS A 113 4.26 -4.08 -0.85
C CYS A 113 4.93 -3.99 0.53
N ILE A 114 4.49 -4.85 1.45
CA ILE A 114 5.19 -5.15 2.71
C ILE A 114 6.16 -6.29 2.42
N TYR A 115 7.44 -6.09 2.74
CA TYR A 115 8.47 -7.13 2.64
C TYR A 115 8.70 -7.82 3.97
N SER A 116 8.72 -7.05 5.05
CA SER A 116 8.86 -7.54 6.44
C SER A 116 8.04 -6.65 7.38
N THR A 117 8.08 -6.93 8.68
CA THR A 117 7.46 -6.07 9.70
C THR A 117 8.04 -4.66 9.74
N GLU A 118 9.27 -4.47 9.26
CA GLU A 118 10.00 -3.19 9.33
C GLU A 118 10.34 -2.60 7.96
N THR A 119 10.12 -3.37 6.88
CA THR A 119 10.57 -3.01 5.55
C THR A 119 9.41 -3.07 4.55
N MET A 120 9.27 -1.98 3.81
CA MET A 120 8.34 -1.86 2.69
C MET A 120 9.12 -1.66 1.40
N VAL A 121 8.45 -1.95 0.29
CA VAL A 121 9.08 -1.95 -1.02
C VAL A 121 8.22 -1.29 -2.05
N ILE A 122 8.84 -0.50 -2.92
CA ILE A 122 8.20 0.10 -4.10
C ILE A 122 8.89 -0.36 -5.37
N PHE A 123 8.10 -0.49 -6.43
CA PHE A 123 8.56 -0.77 -7.79
C PHE A 123 8.12 0.35 -8.71
N TRP A 124 8.99 0.72 -9.67
CA TRP A 124 8.65 1.68 -10.71
C TRP A 124 9.40 1.39 -12.01
N GLU A 125 8.85 1.88 -13.11
CA GLU A 125 9.56 1.91 -14.38
C GLU A 125 10.43 3.18 -14.45
N ALA A 126 11.69 3.01 -14.86
CA ALA A 126 12.58 4.12 -15.18
C ALA A 126 13.19 3.93 -16.57
N ARG A 127 13.61 5.06 -17.16
CA ARG A 127 14.28 5.08 -18.46
C ARG A 127 15.62 5.81 -18.43
N PRO A 128 16.59 5.39 -17.61
CA PRO A 128 17.91 6.00 -17.63
C PRO A 128 18.49 5.84 -19.04
N GLN A 129 18.85 6.96 -19.67
CA GLN A 129 19.44 6.99 -21.01
C GLN A 129 18.58 6.31 -22.11
N GLY A 130 17.27 6.18 -21.89
CA GLY A 130 16.29 5.63 -22.85
C GLY A 130 16.03 4.12 -22.75
N ILE A 131 16.78 3.39 -21.92
CA ILE A 131 16.64 1.94 -21.70
C ILE A 131 15.51 1.68 -20.70
N LEU A 132 14.54 0.81 -21.00
CA LEU A 132 13.46 0.51 -20.05
C LEU A 132 13.96 -0.42 -18.95
N GLU A 133 13.86 0.04 -17.72
CA GLU A 133 14.25 -0.72 -16.54
C GLU A 133 13.11 -0.77 -15.52
N LEU A 134 12.92 -1.93 -14.89
CA LEU A 134 12.17 -2.05 -13.65
C LEU A 134 13.12 -1.77 -12.50
N TRP A 135 12.79 -0.76 -11.72
CA TRP A 135 13.52 -0.37 -10.52
C TRP A 135 12.75 -0.76 -9.26
N TYR A 136 13.50 -0.81 -8.18
CA TYR A 136 12.99 -1.17 -6.87
C TYR A 136 13.72 -0.39 -5.78
N ALA A 137 13.03 -0.14 -4.67
CA ALA A 137 13.63 0.38 -3.45
C ALA A 137 13.02 -0.30 -2.22
N GLU A 138 13.89 -0.58 -1.25
CA GLU A 138 13.54 -0.99 0.11
C GLU A 138 13.62 0.23 1.01
N PHE A 139 12.64 0.40 1.88
CA PHE A 139 12.68 1.45 2.87
C PHE A 139 12.11 1.00 4.20
N SER A 140 12.74 1.49 5.27
CA SER A 140 12.19 1.45 6.62
C SER A 140 11.31 2.66 6.87
N LEU A 141 10.44 2.58 7.88
CA LEU A 141 9.59 3.68 8.29
C LEU A 141 9.99 4.20 9.67
N THR A 142 9.91 5.51 9.82
CA THR A 142 10.02 6.17 11.12
C THR A 142 8.81 7.08 11.30
N LYS A 143 8.07 6.84 12.38
CA LYS A 143 6.91 7.63 12.77
C LYS A 143 7.26 8.52 13.94
N ARG A 144 6.97 9.82 13.84
CA ARG A 144 7.25 10.81 14.88
C ARG A 144 6.01 11.64 15.12
N LYS A 145 5.83 12.08 16.36
CA LYS A 145 4.78 13.03 16.73
C LYS A 145 5.43 14.32 17.21
N GLU A 146 5.12 15.42 16.55
CA GLU A 146 5.54 16.77 16.98
C GLU A 146 4.29 17.55 17.39
N GLY A 147 4.11 17.70 18.70
CA GLY A 147 2.85 18.23 19.26
C GLY A 147 1.67 17.31 18.97
N GLU A 148 0.69 17.81 18.21
CA GLU A 148 -0.49 17.06 17.78
C GLU A 148 -0.37 16.48 16.37
N VAL A 149 0.68 16.84 15.62
CA VAL A 149 0.86 16.43 14.23
C VAL A 149 1.74 15.19 14.18
N TRP A 150 1.28 14.18 13.46
CA TRP A 150 2.06 12.99 13.14
C TRP A 150 2.80 13.20 11.82
N GLU A 151 4.03 12.73 11.75
CA GLU A 151 4.81 12.67 10.52
C GLU A 151 5.36 11.25 10.34
N VAL A 152 5.27 10.73 9.11
CA VAL A 152 5.90 9.48 8.73
C VAL A 152 6.96 9.76 7.67
N LYS A 153 8.16 9.25 7.94
CA LYS A 153 9.32 9.35 7.06
C LYS A 153 9.77 7.95 6.64
N GLY A 154 9.97 7.75 5.34
CA GLY A 154 10.65 6.61 4.77
C GLY A 154 12.16 6.85 4.74
N ASN A 155 12.96 5.85 5.12
CA ASN A 155 14.41 5.86 4.93
C ASN A 155 14.75 4.78 3.90
N ILE A 156 15.31 5.17 2.76
CA ILE A 156 15.70 4.23 1.70
C ILE A 156 16.92 3.44 2.18
N GLU A 157 16.75 2.14 2.34
CA GLU A 157 17.82 1.21 2.74
C GLU A 157 18.58 0.70 1.51
N TRP A 158 17.87 0.52 0.39
CA TRP A 158 18.44 0.12 -0.89
C TRP A 158 17.60 0.62 -2.05
N SER A 159 18.22 0.96 -3.19
CA SER A 159 17.52 1.20 -4.45
C SER A 159 18.38 0.82 -5.65
N GLY A 160 17.74 0.31 -6.70
CA GLY A 160 18.44 -0.06 -7.93
C GLY A 160 17.56 -0.73 -9.00
N PRO A 161 18.09 -0.90 -10.22
CA PRO A 161 17.42 -1.65 -11.27
C PRO A 161 17.43 -3.15 -10.95
N VAL A 162 16.29 -3.79 -11.14
CA VAL A 162 16.11 -5.24 -10.95
C VAL A 162 15.85 -5.98 -12.27
N LEU A 163 15.41 -5.26 -13.32
CA LEU A 163 15.24 -5.80 -14.67
C LEU A 163 15.54 -4.71 -15.72
N SER A 164 16.15 -5.08 -16.85
CA SER A 164 16.44 -4.16 -17.97
C SER A 164 16.12 -4.82 -19.31
N ASP A 165 15.62 -4.04 -20.28
CA ASP A 165 15.37 -4.51 -21.66
C ASP A 165 16.66 -4.65 -22.50
N SER A 166 17.78 -4.11 -22.02
CA SER A 166 19.09 -4.18 -22.67
C SER A 166 19.83 -5.50 -22.46
N SER A 167 19.34 -6.34 -21.52
CA SER A 167 20.01 -7.58 -21.11
C SER A 167 19.46 -8.83 -21.81
N TYR A 168 20.30 -9.46 -22.64
CA TYR A 168 20.27 -10.91 -22.93
C TYR A 168 20.67 -11.77 -21.71
N THR A 169 20.81 -11.15 -20.52
CA THR A 169 21.34 -11.76 -19.30
C THR A 169 20.23 -11.89 -18.26
N GLY A 170 20.01 -13.13 -17.80
CA GLY A 170 19.37 -13.54 -16.54
C GLY A 170 18.26 -12.65 -15.95
N LEU A 171 17.04 -13.18 -15.92
CA LEU A 171 15.95 -12.62 -15.12
C LEU A 171 16.32 -12.67 -13.62
N ASN A 172 16.52 -11.52 -12.97
CA ASN A 172 16.61 -11.48 -11.51
C ASN A 172 15.19 -11.63 -10.93
N LEU A 173 14.87 -12.84 -10.47
CA LEU A 173 13.59 -13.13 -9.84
C LEU A 173 13.62 -12.63 -8.39
N LEU A 174 12.87 -11.57 -8.09
CA LEU A 174 12.51 -11.27 -6.71
C LEU A 174 11.41 -12.23 -6.25
N CYS A 175 11.71 -13.07 -5.26
CA CYS A 175 10.71 -13.88 -4.57
C CYS A 175 10.37 -13.23 -3.22
N ALA A 176 9.09 -12.90 -3.02
CA ALA A 176 8.56 -12.61 -1.69
C ALA A 176 7.97 -13.91 -1.13
N GLY A 177 8.59 -14.47 -0.09
CA GLY A 177 8.04 -15.61 0.63
C GLY A 177 7.09 -15.11 1.72
N SER A 178 5.78 -15.30 1.56
CA SER A 178 4.84 -15.08 2.67
C SER A 178 4.97 -16.23 3.67
N LEU A 179 5.67 -15.98 4.78
CA LEU A 179 5.65 -16.87 5.94
C LEU A 179 4.30 -16.70 6.65
N TYR A 180 3.40 -17.67 6.47
CA TYR A 180 2.27 -17.85 7.37
C TYR A 180 2.82 -18.43 8.69
N LEU A 181 2.95 -17.59 9.73
CA LEU A 181 3.20 -18.02 11.11
C LEU A 181 1.87 -18.29 11.84
#